data_AF-E8RM87-F1
#
_entry.id   AF-E8RM87-F1
#
_cell.length_a   1.000
_cell.length_b   1.000
_cell.length_c   1.000
_cell.angle_alpha   90.00
_cell.angle_beta   90.00
_cell.angle_gamma   90.00
#
_symmetry.space_group_name_H-M   'P 1'
#
loop_
_entity.id
_entity.type
_entity.pdbx_description
1 polymer ?
#
loop_
_entity_poly.entity_id
_entity_poly.type
_entity_poly.pdbx_seq_one_letter_code
_entity_poly.pdbx_strand_id
1 'polypeptide(L)'
;MQFINNLRGLAILLIVATHAVSTLPSLGLIGEFIDYFVGGATLLFMAISGYVFQTALPGFRYLPYLKSKAIYVGVPYLVLSLPANLLYVLGLKGDHPWIDMAAFAQMGVLEKCVLLVFTGAGLGPLWFIPMIGIFYLAAPLFSGLSRLKLVLPAFILACGLAVWVGRPPLNDQPFQAFIFFIPAYLLGMLLSANKFTLERSGSTLLPIFCAYLIAYGLAFIGLKLSGITPDRTGTMLFYLPIIVLLFGVFQQFFRRKDIWLDLFARLSFFIFFIHGYFAALIRSVFAKLVDGNGSLYPVLEVPLIVAAFVSMLALSILTYLVLKLCLRERSRLIIGG
;
A
#
# COMPACT_ATOMS: atom_id res chain seq x y z
N MET A 1 -1.12 -14.47 16.04
CA MET A 1 -1.83 -13.29 15.50
C MET A 1 -1.16 -11.96 15.84
N GLN A 2 -0.62 -11.76 17.05
CA GLN A 2 -0.05 -10.46 17.42
C GLN A 2 1.10 -9.98 16.52
N PHE A 3 2.00 -10.88 16.08
CA PHE A 3 3.06 -10.49 15.15
C PHE A 3 2.52 -9.99 13.80
N ILE A 4 1.41 -10.55 13.30
CA ILE A 4 0.73 -10.06 12.09
C ILE A 4 0.17 -8.67 12.32
N ASN A 5 -0.38 -8.40 13.51
CA ASN A 5 -0.83 -7.07 13.87
C ASN A 5 0.34 -6.09 13.89
N ASN A 6 1.47 -6.44 14.51
CA ASN A 6 2.66 -5.59 14.48
C ASN A 6 3.17 -5.37 13.04
N LEU A 7 3.14 -6.41 12.19
CA LEU A 7 3.53 -6.34 10.79
C LEU A 7 2.59 -5.44 9.96
N ARG A 8 1.28 -5.41 10.27
CA ARG A 8 0.33 -4.43 9.71
C ARG A 8 0.72 -3.00 10.09
N GLY A 9 1.14 -2.78 11.34
CA GLY A 9 1.65 -1.50 11.81
C GLY A 9 2.87 -1.05 11.01
N LEU A 10 3.84 -1.95 10.79
CA LEU A 10 4.99 -1.65 9.92
C LEU A 10 4.55 -1.35 8.48
N ALA A 11 3.66 -2.15 7.90
CA ALA A 11 3.23 -1.99 6.51
C ALA A 11 2.61 -0.61 6.24
N ILE A 12 1.75 -0.11 7.13
CA ILE A 12 1.17 1.24 6.93
C ILE A 12 2.22 2.34 7.06
N LEU A 13 3.20 2.20 7.96
CA LEU A 13 4.31 3.15 8.06
C LEU A 13 5.13 3.17 6.76
N LEU A 14 5.44 2.01 6.18
CA LEU A 14 6.17 1.94 4.91
C LEU A 14 5.38 2.52 3.72
N ILE A 15 4.05 2.34 3.70
CA ILE A 15 3.18 2.97 2.69
C ILE A 15 3.25 4.50 2.80
N VAL A 16 3.10 5.04 4.02
CA VAL A 16 3.19 6.49 4.25
C VAL A 16 4.60 7.01 3.91
N ALA A 17 5.65 6.26 4.21
CA ALA A 17 7.02 6.61 3.83
C ALA A 17 7.20 6.70 2.31
N THR A 18 6.60 5.79 1.54
CA THR A 18 6.61 5.86 0.07
C THR A 18 5.98 7.16 -0.42
N HIS A 19 4.85 7.55 0.18
CA HIS A 19 4.18 8.78 -0.19
C HIS A 19 4.94 10.03 0.27
N ALA A 20 5.63 9.97 1.42
CA ALA A 20 6.52 11.04 1.86
C ALA A 20 7.63 11.32 0.87
N VAL A 21 8.30 10.27 0.35
CA VAL A 21 9.30 10.42 -0.71
C VAL A 21 8.68 11.04 -1.97
N SER A 22 7.50 10.59 -2.39
CA SER A 22 6.78 11.12 -3.56
C SER A 22 6.25 12.56 -3.44
N THR A 23 6.45 13.23 -2.30
CA THR A 23 6.09 14.66 -2.15
C THR A 23 7.17 15.59 -2.65
N LEU A 24 8.41 15.11 -2.75
CA LEU A 24 9.50 15.90 -3.28
C LEU A 24 9.36 15.97 -4.82
N PRO A 25 9.65 17.14 -5.43
CA PRO A 25 9.54 17.31 -6.88
C PRO A 25 10.62 16.55 -7.64
N SER A 26 11.76 16.30 -7.00
CA SER A 26 12.88 15.53 -7.54
C SER A 26 13.57 14.77 -6.41
N LEU A 27 14.21 13.66 -6.77
CA LEU A 27 14.96 12.82 -5.84
C LEU A 27 16.43 12.78 -6.27
N GLY A 28 17.31 12.92 -5.29
CA GLY A 28 18.71 12.53 -5.38
C GLY A 28 18.87 11.03 -5.11
N LEU A 29 20.12 10.57 -5.11
CA LEU A 29 20.45 9.15 -4.95
C LEU A 29 19.86 8.52 -3.67
N ILE A 30 19.84 9.28 -2.57
CA ILE A 30 19.34 8.77 -1.29
C ILE A 30 17.80 8.67 -1.33
N GLY A 31 17.09 9.68 -1.85
CA GLY A 31 15.64 9.60 -2.01
C GLY A 31 15.22 8.49 -2.94
N GLU A 32 15.92 8.29 -4.06
CA GLU A 32 15.70 7.16 -4.97
C GLU A 32 15.96 5.80 -4.30
N PHE A 33 17.01 5.70 -3.48
CA PHE A 33 17.27 4.49 -2.70
C PHE A 33 16.16 4.19 -1.70
N ILE A 34 15.68 5.22 -0.99
CA ILE A 34 14.54 5.08 -0.08
C ILE A 34 13.31 4.64 -0.88
N ASP A 35 12.99 5.28 -2.00
CA ASP A 35 11.85 4.93 -2.86
C ASP A 35 11.91 3.48 -3.37
N TYR A 36 13.11 3.03 -3.75
CA TYR A 36 13.38 1.65 -4.15
C TYR A 36 13.11 0.65 -3.02
N PHE A 37 13.44 1.02 -1.78
CA PHE A 37 13.27 0.17 -0.60
C PHE A 37 11.83 0.17 -0.05
N VAL A 38 11.18 1.32 0.01
CA VAL A 38 9.84 1.43 0.61
C VAL A 38 8.72 1.27 -0.41
N GLY A 39 8.94 1.56 -1.70
CA GLY A 39 7.86 1.59 -2.70
C GLY A 39 7.28 0.21 -3.07
N GLY A 40 7.84 -0.88 -2.54
CA GLY A 40 7.25 -2.22 -2.53
C GLY A 40 6.27 -2.48 -1.37
N ALA A 41 6.05 -1.52 -0.45
CA ALA A 41 5.27 -1.71 0.77
C ALA A 41 3.84 -2.25 0.55
N THR A 42 3.21 -1.90 -0.58
CA THR A 42 1.90 -2.43 -0.94
C THR A 42 1.92 -3.95 -1.14
N LEU A 43 3.01 -4.53 -1.65
CA LEU A 43 3.17 -5.99 -1.75
C LEU A 43 3.15 -6.63 -0.35
N LEU A 44 3.82 -6.03 0.64
CA LEU A 44 3.77 -6.49 2.02
C LEU A 44 2.34 -6.42 2.58
N PHE A 45 1.63 -5.32 2.35
CA PHE A 45 0.23 -5.17 2.76
C PHE A 45 -0.70 -6.23 2.11
N MET A 46 -0.45 -6.57 0.85
CA MET A 46 -1.17 -7.63 0.12
C MET A 46 -0.85 -9.03 0.66
N ALA A 47 0.41 -9.31 0.99
CA ALA A 47 0.79 -10.56 1.63
C ALA A 47 0.17 -10.72 3.02
N ILE A 48 0.10 -9.65 3.81
CA ILE A 48 -0.63 -9.66 5.07
C ILE A 48 -2.12 -9.96 4.86
N SER A 49 -2.74 -9.35 3.85
CA SER A 49 -4.14 -9.59 3.52
C SER A 49 -4.41 -11.05 3.15
N GLY A 50 -3.54 -11.65 2.33
CA GLY A 50 -3.61 -13.07 1.98
C GLY A 50 -3.38 -14.01 3.17
N TYR A 51 -2.43 -13.67 4.05
CA TYR A 51 -2.21 -14.41 5.30
C TYR A 51 -3.46 -14.40 6.19
N VAL A 52 -4.02 -13.21 6.44
CA VAL A 52 -5.23 -13.07 7.26
C VAL A 52 -6.40 -13.81 6.63
N PHE A 53 -6.59 -13.72 5.31
CA PHE A 53 -7.62 -14.47 4.60
C PHE A 53 -7.48 -15.99 4.79
N GLN A 54 -6.28 -16.54 4.59
CA GLN A 54 -6.01 -17.96 4.77
C GLN A 54 -6.31 -18.42 6.21
N THR A 55 -5.95 -17.62 7.22
CA THR A 55 -6.27 -17.95 8.62
C THR A 55 -7.77 -17.90 8.93
N ALA A 56 -8.54 -17.07 8.21
CA ALA A 56 -9.98 -16.91 8.38
C ALA A 56 -10.81 -17.93 7.59
N LEU A 57 -10.18 -18.74 6.71
CA LEU A 57 -10.87 -19.70 5.86
C LEU A 57 -11.80 -20.70 6.58
N PRO A 58 -11.48 -21.23 7.77
CA PRO A 58 -12.37 -22.17 8.47
C PRO A 58 -13.77 -21.60 8.74
N GLY A 59 -13.90 -20.28 8.91
CA GLY A 59 -15.17 -19.59 9.13
C GLY A 59 -15.68 -18.82 7.90
N PHE A 60 -15.08 -19.03 6.74
CA PHE A 60 -15.36 -18.21 5.55
C PHE A 60 -16.75 -18.47 4.99
N ARG A 61 -17.56 -17.40 4.92
CA ARG A 61 -18.84 -17.34 4.23
C ARG A 61 -18.84 -16.14 3.30
N TYR A 62 -19.07 -16.37 2.00
CA TYR A 62 -18.85 -15.36 0.97
C TYR A 62 -19.71 -14.10 1.14
N LEU A 63 -21.03 -14.24 1.29
CA LEU A 63 -21.92 -13.07 1.43
C LEU A 63 -21.66 -12.27 2.71
N PRO A 64 -21.54 -12.87 3.91
CA PRO A 64 -21.13 -12.14 5.11
C PRO A 64 -19.77 -11.45 4.98
N TYR A 65 -18.81 -12.11 4.32
CA TYR A 65 -17.49 -11.54 4.04
C TYR A 65 -17.60 -10.29 3.16
N LEU A 66 -18.32 -10.39 2.03
CA LEU A 66 -18.48 -9.26 1.10
C LEU A 66 -19.24 -8.11 1.74
N LYS A 67 -20.31 -8.39 2.49
CA LYS A 67 -21.05 -7.37 3.26
C LYS A 67 -20.13 -6.64 4.25
N SER A 68 -19.29 -7.38 4.98
CA SER A 68 -18.31 -6.80 5.88
C SER A 68 -17.33 -5.89 5.13
N LYS A 69 -16.83 -6.29 3.97
CA LYS A 69 -15.90 -5.46 3.19
C LYS A 69 -16.57 -4.23 2.58
N ALA A 70 -17.80 -4.34 2.11
CA ALA A 70 -18.59 -3.20 1.64
C ALA A 70 -18.78 -2.17 2.75
N ILE A 71 -19.12 -2.60 3.97
CA ILE A 71 -19.36 -1.68 5.11
C ILE A 71 -18.06 -1.10 5.65
N TYR A 72 -17.02 -1.90 5.88
CA TYR A 72 -15.82 -1.44 6.60
C TYR A 72 -14.68 -0.95 5.69
N VAL A 73 -14.79 -1.10 4.37
CA VAL A 73 -13.81 -0.59 3.40
C VAL A 73 -14.51 0.28 2.35
N GLY A 74 -15.60 -0.21 1.76
CA GLY A 74 -16.34 0.51 0.72
C GLY A 74 -16.99 1.81 1.22
N VAL A 75 -17.69 1.78 2.35
CA VAL A 75 -18.32 3.00 2.89
C VAL A 75 -17.29 4.06 3.30
N PRO A 76 -16.23 3.75 4.10
CA PRO A 76 -15.16 4.70 4.36
C PRO A 76 -14.54 5.27 3.08
N TYR A 77 -14.31 4.43 2.06
CA TYR A 77 -13.79 4.88 0.78
C TYR A 77 -14.69 5.92 0.10
N LEU A 78 -15.99 5.64 -0.01
CA LEU A 78 -16.93 6.57 -0.65
C LEU A 78 -17.05 7.89 0.12
N VAL A 79 -17.09 7.83 1.45
CA VAL A 79 -17.21 9.02 2.30
C VAL A 79 -15.92 9.85 2.27
N LEU A 80 -14.76 9.20 2.44
CA LEU A 80 -13.47 9.90 2.56
C LEU A 80 -12.91 10.32 1.20
N SER A 81 -13.34 9.73 0.08
CA SER A 81 -12.98 10.21 -1.27
C SER A 81 -13.84 11.37 -1.76
N LEU A 82 -15.01 11.59 -1.16
CA LEU A 82 -15.96 12.60 -1.63
C LEU A 82 -15.36 14.01 -1.72
N PRO A 83 -14.63 14.55 -0.72
CA PRO A 83 -14.04 15.88 -0.83
C PRO A 83 -13.09 16.01 -2.01
N ALA A 84 -12.18 15.06 -2.21
CA ALA A 84 -11.25 15.07 -3.33
C ALA A 84 -11.96 14.96 -4.69
N ASN A 85 -12.98 14.08 -4.78
CA ASN A 85 -13.76 13.91 -6.00
C ASN A 85 -14.54 15.18 -6.37
N LEU A 86 -15.12 15.87 -5.38
CA LEU A 86 -15.85 17.11 -5.60
C LEU A 86 -14.96 18.21 -6.19
N LEU A 87 -13.68 18.30 -5.81
CA LEU A 87 -12.76 19.28 -6.39
C LEU A 87 -12.61 19.12 -7.92
N TYR A 88 -12.54 17.88 -8.40
CA TYR A 88 -12.48 17.60 -9.84
C TYR A 88 -13.83 17.82 -10.52
N VAL A 89 -14.93 17.33 -9.92
CA VAL A 89 -16.27 17.43 -10.51
C VAL A 89 -16.71 18.89 -10.64
N LEU A 90 -16.38 19.74 -9.67
CA LEU A 90 -16.67 21.17 -9.67
C LEU A 90 -15.68 22.00 -10.50
N GLY A 91 -14.66 21.38 -11.11
CA GLY A 91 -13.65 22.08 -11.92
C GLY A 91 -12.68 22.95 -11.11
N LEU A 92 -12.61 22.77 -9.78
CA LEU A 92 -11.68 23.49 -8.91
C LEU A 92 -10.25 22.96 -9.03
N LYS A 93 -10.08 21.78 -9.63
CA LYS A 93 -8.79 21.18 -9.96
C LYS A 93 -8.72 20.85 -11.46
N GLY A 94 -7.78 21.48 -12.15
CA GLY A 94 -7.64 21.42 -13.61
C GLY A 94 -6.56 20.46 -14.13
N ASP A 95 -5.81 19.81 -13.26
CA ASP A 95 -4.68 18.95 -13.61
C ASP A 95 -4.85 17.52 -13.06
N HIS A 96 -4.43 16.52 -13.84
CA HIS A 96 -4.36 15.13 -13.41
C HIS A 96 -3.19 14.41 -14.07
N PRO A 97 -2.46 13.51 -13.36
CA PRO A 97 -1.30 12.84 -13.94
C PRO A 97 -1.57 11.96 -15.16
N TRP A 98 -2.78 11.44 -15.32
CA TRP A 98 -3.13 10.50 -16.39
C TRP A 98 -4.56 10.64 -16.95
N ILE A 99 -5.39 11.51 -16.39
CA ILE A 99 -6.73 11.77 -16.93
C ILE A 99 -6.58 12.94 -17.90
N ASP A 100 -7.07 12.77 -19.13
CA ASP A 100 -7.25 13.89 -20.05
C ASP A 100 -8.32 14.82 -19.48
N MET A 101 -7.88 15.95 -18.91
CA MET A 101 -8.77 16.91 -18.25
C MET A 101 -9.67 17.65 -19.23
N ALA A 102 -9.31 17.75 -20.51
CA ALA A 102 -10.16 18.35 -21.53
C ALA A 102 -11.34 17.41 -21.86
N ALA A 103 -11.06 16.12 -22.07
CA ALA A 103 -12.11 15.11 -22.24
C ALA A 103 -12.95 14.94 -20.97
N PHE A 104 -12.31 14.92 -19.80
CA PHE A 104 -12.99 14.82 -18.51
C PHE A 104 -13.94 15.98 -18.28
N ALA A 105 -13.56 17.21 -18.62
CA ALA A 105 -14.42 18.39 -18.46
C ALA A 105 -15.76 18.25 -19.21
N GLN A 106 -15.75 17.59 -20.38
CA GLN A 106 -16.93 17.36 -21.22
C GLN A 106 -17.83 16.21 -20.73
N MET A 107 -17.35 15.35 -19.83
CA MET A 107 -18.15 14.25 -19.27
C MET A 107 -19.30 14.76 -18.40
N GLY A 108 -20.40 14.01 -18.38
CA GLY A 108 -21.50 14.22 -17.45
C GLY A 108 -21.06 14.04 -15.99
N VAL A 109 -21.77 14.67 -15.04
CA VAL A 109 -21.43 14.58 -13.61
C VAL A 109 -21.38 13.13 -13.11
N LEU A 110 -22.34 12.30 -13.54
CA LEU A 110 -22.38 10.89 -13.17
C LEU A 110 -21.16 10.13 -13.72
N GLU A 111 -20.76 10.38 -14.97
CA GLU A 111 -19.60 9.75 -15.60
C GLU A 111 -18.30 10.13 -14.87
N LYS A 112 -18.13 11.41 -14.53
CA LYS A 112 -17.00 11.89 -13.71
C LYS A 112 -16.94 11.16 -12.37
N CYS A 113 -18.05 11.08 -11.66
CA CYS A 113 -18.13 10.39 -10.38
C CYS A 113 -17.80 8.89 -10.51
N VAL A 114 -18.37 8.22 -11.52
CA VAL A 114 -18.10 6.80 -11.80
C VAL A 114 -16.63 6.59 -12.09
N LEU A 115 -16.02 7.37 -13.00
CA LEU A 115 -14.61 7.25 -13.34
C LEU A 115 -13.72 7.40 -12.10
N LEU A 116 -13.91 8.46 -11.31
CA LEU A 116 -13.10 8.74 -10.12
C LEU A 116 -13.24 7.66 -9.04
N VAL A 117 -14.45 7.14 -8.82
CA VAL A 117 -14.72 6.09 -7.82
C VAL A 117 -14.22 4.72 -8.27
N PHE A 118 -14.36 4.37 -9.56
CA PHE A 118 -13.91 3.06 -10.06
C PHE A 118 -12.39 2.96 -10.24
N THR A 119 -11.71 4.09 -10.46
CA THR A 119 -10.24 4.10 -10.61
C THR A 119 -9.53 4.51 -9.33
N GLY A 120 -10.20 5.19 -8.40
CA GLY A 120 -9.57 5.80 -7.23
C GLY A 120 -8.75 7.04 -7.56
N ALA A 121 -8.93 7.64 -8.75
CA ALA A 121 -8.15 8.77 -9.25
C ALA A 121 -8.27 10.06 -8.41
N GLY A 122 -9.37 10.20 -7.66
CA GLY A 122 -9.61 11.41 -6.87
C GLY A 122 -8.48 11.74 -5.89
N LEU A 123 -7.80 10.72 -5.36
CA LEU A 123 -6.67 10.93 -4.46
C LEU A 123 -5.67 9.78 -4.62
N GLY A 124 -4.40 10.12 -4.84
CA GLY A 124 -3.33 9.18 -5.22
C GLY A 124 -3.44 7.79 -4.57
N PRO A 125 -3.40 7.63 -3.24
CA PRO A 125 -3.42 6.30 -2.61
C PRO A 125 -4.70 5.47 -2.84
N LEU A 126 -5.81 6.09 -3.24
CA LEU A 126 -7.12 5.44 -3.28
C LEU A 126 -7.30 4.44 -4.44
N TRP A 127 -6.39 4.41 -5.42
CA TRP A 127 -6.36 3.38 -6.48
C TRP A 127 -6.38 1.95 -5.92
N PHE A 128 -5.84 1.77 -4.71
CA PHE A 128 -5.80 0.49 -4.03
C PHE A 128 -7.20 -0.07 -3.74
N ILE A 129 -8.21 0.78 -3.51
CA ILE A 129 -9.53 0.35 -3.05
C ILE A 129 -10.31 -0.38 -4.17
N PRO A 130 -10.41 0.16 -5.39
CA PRO A 130 -10.95 -0.62 -6.51
C PRO A 130 -10.21 -1.93 -6.74
N MET A 131 -8.87 -1.91 -6.67
CA MET A 131 -8.04 -3.11 -6.85
C MET A 131 -8.33 -4.17 -5.77
N ILE A 132 -8.33 -3.83 -4.48
CA ILE A 132 -8.63 -4.77 -3.39
C ILE A 132 -10.10 -5.24 -3.42
N GLY A 133 -11.00 -4.42 -3.98
CA GLY A 133 -12.38 -4.82 -4.26
C GLY A 133 -12.45 -6.08 -5.15
N ILE A 134 -11.59 -6.17 -6.17
CA ILE A 134 -11.48 -7.36 -7.03
C ILE A 134 -11.02 -8.57 -6.22
N PHE A 135 -10.07 -8.42 -5.30
CA PHE A 135 -9.67 -9.50 -4.38
C PHE A 135 -10.84 -9.99 -3.51
N TYR A 136 -11.71 -9.08 -3.06
CA TYR A 136 -12.86 -9.44 -2.26
C TYR A 136 -13.89 -10.24 -3.07
N LEU A 137 -14.13 -9.86 -4.32
CA LEU A 137 -15.00 -10.60 -5.24
C LEU A 137 -14.39 -11.96 -5.62
N ALA A 138 -13.08 -12.03 -5.80
CA ALA A 138 -12.34 -13.26 -6.10
C ALA A 138 -12.11 -14.18 -4.88
N ALA A 139 -12.63 -13.84 -3.69
CA ALA A 139 -12.43 -14.63 -2.48
C ALA A 139 -12.85 -16.11 -2.61
N PRO A 140 -13.96 -16.49 -3.29
CA PRO A 140 -14.31 -17.90 -3.52
C PRO A 140 -13.24 -18.66 -4.31
N LEU A 141 -12.62 -18.02 -5.31
CA LEU A 141 -11.52 -18.61 -6.09
C LEU A 141 -10.34 -18.95 -5.17
N PHE A 142 -9.90 -18.00 -4.35
CA PHE A 142 -8.79 -18.22 -3.41
C PHE A 142 -9.13 -19.30 -2.37
N SER A 143 -10.38 -19.34 -1.89
CA SER A 143 -10.85 -20.43 -1.02
C SER A 143 -10.77 -21.79 -1.71
N GLY A 144 -11.19 -21.87 -2.98
CA GLY A 144 -11.07 -23.07 -3.82
C GLY A 144 -9.63 -23.53 -3.98
N LEU A 145 -8.72 -22.62 -4.35
CA LEU A 145 -7.28 -22.90 -4.47
C LEU A 145 -6.69 -23.47 -3.18
N SER A 146 -7.08 -22.92 -2.03
CA SER A 146 -6.63 -23.38 -0.71
C SER A 146 -7.12 -24.80 -0.40
N ARG A 147 -8.41 -25.08 -0.62
CA ARG A 147 -9.00 -26.41 -0.40
C ARG A 147 -8.39 -27.48 -1.30
N LEU A 148 -8.10 -27.14 -2.55
CA LEU A 148 -7.48 -28.02 -3.53
C LEU A 148 -5.95 -28.12 -3.38
N LYS A 149 -5.34 -27.41 -2.42
CA LYS A 149 -3.88 -27.33 -2.22
C LYS A 149 -3.13 -26.82 -3.46
N LEU A 150 -3.77 -25.99 -4.28
CA LEU A 150 -3.24 -25.42 -5.52
C LEU A 150 -2.64 -24.01 -5.34
N VAL A 151 -2.51 -23.52 -4.11
CA VAL A 151 -1.98 -22.17 -3.84
C VAL A 151 -0.56 -21.99 -4.37
N LEU A 152 0.32 -22.99 -4.25
CA LEU A 152 1.70 -22.90 -4.73
C LEU A 152 1.80 -22.87 -6.27
N PRO A 153 1.17 -23.80 -7.02
CA PRO A 153 1.08 -23.68 -8.47
C PRO A 153 0.48 -22.35 -8.93
N ALA A 154 -0.59 -21.89 -8.27
CA ALA A 154 -1.22 -20.60 -8.58
C ALA A 154 -0.28 -19.42 -8.30
N PHE A 155 0.53 -19.47 -7.24
CA PHE A 155 1.54 -18.46 -6.94
C PHE A 155 2.61 -18.39 -8.04
N ILE A 156 3.14 -19.54 -8.48
CA ILE A 156 4.14 -19.59 -9.56
C ILE A 156 3.57 -19.02 -10.86
N LEU A 157 2.34 -19.43 -11.23
CA LEU A 157 1.65 -18.89 -12.39
C LEU A 157 1.42 -17.38 -12.28
N ALA A 158 0.97 -16.91 -11.11
CA ALA A 158 0.75 -15.50 -10.85
C ALA A 158 2.03 -14.68 -10.96
N CYS A 159 3.18 -15.19 -10.49
CA CYS A 159 4.47 -14.50 -10.68
C CYS A 159 4.78 -14.29 -12.17
N GLY A 160 4.60 -15.33 -12.99
CA GLY A 160 4.78 -15.22 -14.44
C GLY A 160 3.85 -14.19 -15.08
N LEU A 161 2.56 -14.23 -14.71
CA LEU A 161 1.57 -13.26 -15.21
C LEU A 161 1.87 -11.83 -14.76
N ALA A 162 2.28 -11.62 -13.50
CA ALA A 162 2.60 -10.30 -12.98
C ALA A 162 3.84 -9.69 -13.66
N VAL A 163 4.85 -10.52 -14.00
CA VAL A 163 6.02 -10.07 -14.76
C VAL A 163 5.64 -9.74 -16.21
N TRP A 164 4.78 -10.56 -16.84
CA TRP A 164 4.35 -10.34 -18.21
C TRP A 164 3.45 -9.11 -18.38
N VAL A 165 2.51 -8.90 -17.46
CA VAL A 165 1.56 -7.77 -17.49
C VAL A 165 2.18 -6.48 -16.94
N GLY A 166 3.07 -6.60 -15.96
CA GLY A 166 3.69 -5.47 -15.29
C GLY A 166 2.78 -4.66 -14.37
N ARG A 167 3.38 -3.75 -13.60
CA ARG A 167 2.64 -2.80 -12.76
C ARG A 167 2.03 -1.70 -13.64
N PRO A 168 0.74 -1.35 -13.47
CA PRO A 168 0.14 -0.22 -14.18
C PRO A 168 0.90 1.09 -13.89
N PRO A 169 1.26 1.87 -14.92
CA PRO A 169 1.81 3.21 -14.73
C PRO A 169 0.87 4.06 -13.86
N LEU A 170 1.40 4.74 -12.84
CA LEU A 170 0.61 5.58 -11.93
C LEU A 170 -0.54 4.86 -11.17
N ASN A 171 -0.66 3.53 -11.30
CA ASN A 171 -1.74 2.70 -10.80
C ASN A 171 -3.15 3.13 -11.29
N ASP A 172 -3.23 3.55 -12.55
CA ASP A 172 -4.45 3.99 -13.23
C ASP A 172 -5.45 2.85 -13.57
N GLN A 173 -4.96 1.61 -13.68
CA GLN A 173 -5.76 0.43 -14.07
C GLN A 173 -5.91 -0.59 -12.94
N PRO A 174 -7.07 -0.63 -12.24
CA PRO A 174 -7.30 -1.54 -11.12
C PRO A 174 -7.14 -3.04 -11.45
N PHE A 175 -7.55 -3.47 -12.64
CA PHE A 175 -7.43 -4.87 -13.07
C PHE A 175 -5.98 -5.28 -13.34
N GLN A 176 -5.19 -4.40 -13.97
CA GLN A 176 -3.76 -4.62 -14.15
C GLN A 176 -3.05 -4.68 -12.80
N ALA A 177 -3.40 -3.78 -11.88
CA ALA A 177 -2.88 -3.78 -10.52
C ALA A 177 -3.26 -5.09 -9.79
N PHE A 178 -4.50 -5.58 -9.94
CA PHE A 178 -4.91 -6.86 -9.39
C PHE A 178 -3.98 -7.99 -9.84
N ILE A 179 -3.74 -8.15 -11.14
CA ILE A 179 -2.83 -9.19 -11.68
C ILE A 179 -1.44 -9.04 -11.08
N PHE A 180 -0.91 -7.82 -11.03
CA PHE A 180 0.42 -7.53 -10.47
C PHE A 180 0.54 -7.87 -8.98
N PHE A 181 -0.51 -7.67 -8.17
CA PHE A 181 -0.48 -7.88 -6.71
C PHE A 181 -0.91 -9.28 -6.25
N ILE A 182 -1.50 -10.11 -7.12
CA ILE A 182 -1.89 -11.50 -6.78
C ILE A 182 -0.72 -12.34 -6.23
N PRO A 183 0.52 -12.29 -6.78
CA PRO A 183 1.64 -13.08 -6.25
C PRO A 183 1.88 -12.83 -4.76
N ALA A 184 1.88 -11.56 -4.34
CA ALA A 184 2.08 -11.22 -2.94
C ALA A 184 0.94 -11.72 -2.05
N TYR A 185 -0.32 -11.63 -2.51
CA TYR A 185 -1.48 -12.17 -1.80
C TYR A 185 -1.39 -13.70 -1.62
N LEU A 186 -1.08 -14.44 -2.70
CA LEU A 186 -0.93 -15.89 -2.64
C LEU A 186 0.28 -16.31 -1.79
N LEU A 187 1.38 -15.56 -1.83
CA LEU A 187 2.51 -15.74 -0.92
C LEU A 187 2.07 -15.64 0.54
N GLY A 188 1.27 -14.63 0.88
CA GLY A 188 0.64 -14.51 2.20
C GLY A 188 -0.14 -15.77 2.62
N MET A 189 -0.94 -16.32 1.72
CA MET A 189 -1.69 -17.56 1.96
C MET A 189 -0.74 -18.74 2.19
N LEU A 190 0.34 -18.87 1.41
CA LEU A 190 1.36 -19.92 1.59
C LEU A 190 2.07 -19.79 2.94
N LEU A 191 2.43 -18.58 3.37
CA LEU A 191 3.08 -18.36 4.66
C LEU A 191 2.15 -18.72 5.83
N SER A 192 0.85 -18.44 5.70
CA SER A 192 -0.14 -18.87 6.70
C SER A 192 -0.30 -20.39 6.74
N ALA A 193 -0.29 -21.07 5.59
CA ALA A 193 -0.40 -22.52 5.52
C ALA A 193 0.85 -23.22 6.10
N ASN A 194 2.03 -22.61 5.96
CA ASN A 194 3.32 -23.17 6.38
C ASN A 194 3.91 -22.49 7.62
N LYS A 195 3.07 -21.93 8.50
CA LYS A 195 3.49 -21.14 9.66
C LYS A 195 4.52 -21.83 10.57
N PHE A 196 4.46 -23.17 10.68
CA PHE A 196 5.38 -23.94 11.52
C PHE A 196 6.80 -24.00 10.97
N THR A 197 6.97 -23.97 9.64
CA THR A 197 8.28 -23.96 8.99
C THR A 197 9.04 -22.68 9.33
N LEU A 198 8.36 -21.54 9.30
CA LEU A 198 8.93 -20.24 9.69
C LEU A 198 9.32 -20.18 11.17
N GLU A 199 8.53 -20.82 12.06
CA GLU A 199 8.87 -20.91 13.49
C GLU A 199 10.11 -21.75 13.74
N ARG A 200 10.27 -22.85 12.98
CA ARG A 200 11.39 -23.78 13.16
C ARG A 200 12.73 -23.21 12.70
N SER A 201 12.74 -22.23 11.78
CA SER A 201 13.98 -21.60 11.31
C SER A 201 14.75 -20.87 12.42
N GLY A 202 14.09 -20.49 13.53
CA GLY A 202 14.73 -19.85 14.68
C GLY A 202 15.51 -18.57 14.31
N SER A 203 16.40 -18.12 15.18
CA SER A 203 17.12 -16.84 15.05
C SER A 203 17.98 -16.69 13.78
N THR A 204 18.14 -17.74 12.96
CA THR A 204 18.88 -17.71 11.68
C THR A 204 18.24 -16.80 10.63
N LEU A 205 16.94 -16.48 10.74
CA LEU A 205 16.27 -15.63 9.76
C LEU A 205 16.71 -14.16 9.84
N LEU A 206 17.10 -13.65 11.01
CA LEU A 206 17.55 -12.27 11.16
C LEU A 206 18.86 -11.97 10.39
N PRO A 207 19.95 -12.74 10.55
CA PRO A 207 21.15 -12.51 9.76
C PRO A 207 20.92 -12.72 8.25
N ILE A 208 20.08 -13.68 7.85
CA ILE A 208 19.70 -13.87 6.44
C ILE A 208 18.95 -12.64 5.93
N PHE A 209 18.03 -12.10 6.73
CA PHE A 209 17.31 -10.86 6.40
C PHE A 209 18.27 -9.69 6.24
N CYS A 210 19.16 -9.44 7.19
CA CYS A 210 20.16 -8.38 7.09
C CYS A 210 21.06 -8.56 5.86
N ALA A 211 21.55 -9.77 5.60
CA ALA A 211 22.36 -10.06 4.42
C ALA A 211 21.59 -9.81 3.12
N TYR A 212 20.32 -10.21 3.05
CA TYR A 212 19.47 -9.96 1.89
C TYR A 212 19.22 -8.47 1.67
N LEU A 213 18.98 -7.69 2.74
CA LEU A 213 18.81 -6.24 2.62
C LEU A 213 20.08 -5.55 2.12
N ILE A 214 21.26 -5.98 2.57
CA ILE A 214 22.55 -5.49 2.07
C ILE A 214 22.67 -5.83 0.58
N ALA A 215 22.42 -7.08 0.19
CA ALA A 215 22.47 -7.50 -1.22
C ALA A 215 21.47 -6.72 -2.09
N TYR A 216 20.25 -6.49 -1.61
CA TYR A 216 19.22 -5.70 -2.28
C TYR A 216 19.65 -4.24 -2.46
N GLY A 217 20.33 -3.66 -1.47
CA GLY A 217 20.89 -2.31 -1.57
C GLY A 217 22.10 -2.22 -2.49
N LEU A 218 23.00 -3.20 -2.47
CA LEU A 218 24.11 -3.29 -3.43
C LEU A 218 23.60 -3.46 -4.87
N ALA A 219 22.52 -4.22 -5.07
CA ALA A 219 21.87 -4.35 -6.38
C ALA A 219 21.35 -3.00 -6.88
N PHE A 220 20.73 -2.18 -6.03
CA PHE A 220 20.35 -0.80 -6.39
C PHE A 220 21.55 0.03 -6.86
N ILE A 221 22.65 0.01 -6.08
CA ILE A 221 23.87 0.74 -6.44
C ILE A 221 24.40 0.24 -7.79
N GLY A 222 24.46 -1.08 -8.00
CA GLY A 222 24.90 -1.69 -9.26
C GLY A 222 24.05 -1.28 -10.47
N LEU A 223 22.72 -1.26 -10.31
CA LEU A 223 21.79 -0.80 -11.36
C LEU A 223 22.02 0.68 -11.69
N LYS A 224 22.17 1.53 -10.66
CA LYS A 224 22.45 2.96 -10.84
C LYS A 224 23.79 3.23 -11.53
N LEU A 225 24.86 2.51 -11.12
CA LEU A 225 26.17 2.60 -11.78
C LEU A 225 26.12 2.12 -13.25
N SER A 226 25.19 1.23 -13.57
CA SER A 226 24.96 0.76 -14.94
C SER A 226 23.99 1.63 -15.75
N GLY A 227 23.51 2.75 -15.18
CA GLY A 227 22.53 3.65 -15.81
C GLY A 227 21.12 3.05 -15.96
N ILE A 228 20.83 1.93 -15.29
CA ILE A 228 19.52 1.26 -15.35
C ILE A 228 18.64 1.81 -14.22
N THR A 229 17.47 2.32 -14.58
CA THR A 229 16.46 2.70 -13.59
C THR A 229 15.63 1.46 -13.22
N PRO A 230 15.58 1.05 -11.94
CA PRO A 230 14.82 -0.13 -11.55
C PRO A 230 13.32 0.07 -11.78
N ASP A 231 12.71 -0.80 -12.57
CA ASP A 231 11.26 -0.79 -12.74
C ASP A 231 10.55 -1.54 -11.59
N ARG A 232 9.28 -1.19 -11.35
CA ARG A 232 8.50 -1.76 -10.24
C ARG A 232 8.09 -3.22 -10.47
N THR A 233 8.12 -3.70 -11.71
CA THR A 233 7.77 -5.06 -12.10
C THR A 233 8.89 -6.04 -11.78
N GLY A 234 10.12 -5.76 -12.21
CA GLY A 234 11.29 -6.56 -11.92
C GLY A 234 11.62 -6.56 -10.43
N THR A 235 11.55 -5.39 -9.79
CA THR A 235 11.83 -5.24 -8.34
C THR A 235 10.87 -6.01 -7.45
N MET A 236 9.63 -6.26 -7.89
CA MET A 236 8.66 -7.08 -7.16
C MET A 236 9.21 -8.48 -6.88
N LEU A 237 9.91 -9.13 -7.82
CA LEU A 237 10.47 -10.47 -7.63
C LEU A 237 11.51 -10.50 -6.51
N PHE A 238 12.30 -9.43 -6.36
CA PHE A 238 13.27 -9.27 -5.29
C PHE A 238 12.63 -8.80 -3.98
N TYR A 239 11.43 -8.22 -4.04
CA TYR A 239 10.68 -7.84 -2.85
C TYR A 239 9.94 -9.02 -2.21
N LEU A 240 9.53 -10.04 -2.98
CA LEU A 240 8.84 -11.22 -2.42
C LEU A 240 9.68 -11.95 -1.36
N PRO A 241 10.99 -12.21 -1.53
CA PRO A 241 11.83 -12.75 -0.47
C PRO A 241 11.91 -11.85 0.78
N ILE A 242 11.96 -10.52 0.62
CA ILE A 242 11.91 -9.57 1.74
C ILE A 242 10.65 -9.80 2.57
N ILE A 243 9.51 -10.01 1.92
CA ILE A 243 8.25 -10.31 2.61
C ILE A 243 8.37 -11.60 3.42
N VAL A 244 8.87 -12.70 2.83
CA VAL A 244 9.04 -13.97 3.55
C VAL A 244 9.91 -13.80 4.79
N LEU A 245 11.04 -13.11 4.64
CA LEU A 245 11.98 -12.86 5.72
C LEU A 245 11.38 -11.94 6.80
N LEU A 246 10.65 -10.89 6.42
CA LEU A 246 9.94 -10.02 7.36
C LEU A 246 8.89 -10.80 8.17
N PHE A 247 8.11 -11.67 7.53
CA PHE A 247 7.16 -12.53 8.24
C PHE A 247 7.88 -13.40 9.28
N GLY A 248 8.99 -14.03 8.90
CA GLY A 248 9.81 -14.84 9.80
C GLY A 248 10.39 -14.04 10.96
N VAL A 249 11.03 -12.90 10.69
CA VAL A 249 11.60 -12.01 11.71
C VAL A 249 10.52 -11.50 12.67
N PHE A 250 9.37 -11.04 12.17
CA PHE A 250 8.28 -10.59 13.01
C PHE A 250 7.69 -11.72 13.85
N GLN A 251 7.55 -12.91 13.27
CA GLN A 251 7.07 -14.09 13.98
C GLN A 251 8.03 -14.56 15.07
N GLN A 252 9.33 -14.21 15.01
CA GLN A 252 10.30 -14.59 16.03
C GLN A 252 10.47 -13.51 17.10
N PHE A 253 10.73 -12.28 16.69
CA PHE A 253 11.14 -11.20 17.58
C PHE A 253 9.97 -10.30 18.01
N PHE A 254 8.91 -10.22 17.21
CA PHE A 254 7.75 -9.35 17.44
C PHE A 254 6.47 -10.14 17.73
N ARG A 255 6.58 -11.27 18.45
CA ARG A 255 5.43 -12.10 18.87
C ARG A 255 4.54 -11.41 19.89
N ARG A 256 5.13 -10.57 20.74
CA ARG A 256 4.42 -9.84 21.78
C ARG A 256 3.86 -8.54 21.22
N LYS A 257 2.89 -7.97 21.94
CA LYS A 257 2.29 -6.69 21.57
C LYS A 257 3.34 -5.59 21.70
N ASP A 258 3.65 -4.95 20.59
CA ASP A 258 4.39 -3.69 20.59
C ASP A 258 3.39 -2.53 20.60
N ILE A 259 3.56 -1.56 21.49
CA ILE A 259 2.56 -0.51 21.72
C ILE A 259 2.42 0.40 20.49
N TRP A 260 3.52 0.74 19.84
CA TRP A 260 3.53 1.65 18.70
C TRP A 260 3.01 0.96 17.44
N LEU A 261 3.52 -0.24 17.15
CA LEU A 261 3.05 -1.00 15.99
C LEU A 261 1.58 -1.40 16.14
N ASP A 262 1.12 -1.72 17.35
CA ASP A 262 -0.30 -1.97 17.61
C ASP A 262 -1.16 -0.72 17.38
N LEU A 263 -0.70 0.47 17.79
CA LEU A 263 -1.37 1.73 17.52
C LEU A 263 -1.55 1.94 16.00
N PHE A 264 -0.46 1.86 15.25
CA PHE A 264 -0.52 2.05 13.79
C PHE A 264 -1.30 0.95 13.09
N ALA A 265 -1.26 -0.29 13.59
CA ALA A 265 -2.05 -1.38 13.02
C ALA A 265 -3.56 -1.16 13.17
N ARG A 266 -4.02 -0.67 14.33
CA ARG A 266 -5.43 -0.31 14.55
C ARG A 266 -5.86 0.88 13.69
N LEU A 267 -4.99 1.87 13.53
CA LEU A 267 -5.26 3.04 12.71
C LEU A 267 -4.97 2.82 11.22
N SER A 268 -4.49 1.64 10.82
CA SER A 268 -3.93 1.42 9.48
C SER A 268 -4.89 1.77 8.34
N PHE A 269 -6.15 1.33 8.42
CA PHE A 269 -7.16 1.66 7.42
C PHE A 269 -7.47 3.16 7.40
N PHE A 270 -7.63 3.80 8.56
CA PHE A 270 -7.89 5.23 8.63
C PHE A 270 -6.74 6.06 8.04
N ILE A 271 -5.50 5.76 8.47
CA ILE A 271 -4.29 6.42 7.96
C ILE A 271 -4.20 6.21 6.45
N PHE A 272 -4.48 4.99 5.96
CA PHE A 272 -4.50 4.68 4.53
C PHE A 272 -5.42 5.62 3.72
N PHE A 273 -6.62 5.94 4.21
CA PHE A 273 -7.52 6.84 3.49
C PHE A 273 -7.07 8.31 3.54
N ILE A 274 -6.61 8.78 4.71
CA ILE A 274 -6.45 10.22 4.93
C ILE A 274 -5.07 10.76 4.54
N HIS A 275 -4.01 9.94 4.59
CA HIS A 275 -2.64 10.41 4.37
C HIS A 275 -2.43 11.02 2.97
N GLY A 276 -3.21 10.60 1.97
CA GLY A 276 -3.16 11.16 0.62
C GLY A 276 -3.48 12.67 0.57
N TYR A 277 -4.37 13.15 1.43
CA TYR A 277 -4.67 14.59 1.52
C TYR A 277 -3.48 15.38 2.02
N PHE A 278 -2.79 14.87 3.04
CA PHE A 278 -1.58 15.50 3.57
C PHE A 278 -0.41 15.39 2.60
N ALA A 279 -0.29 14.27 1.87
CA ALA A 279 0.69 14.16 0.79
C ALA A 279 0.47 15.20 -0.30
N ALA A 280 -0.78 15.43 -0.72
CA ALA A 280 -1.11 16.47 -1.69
C ALA A 280 -0.78 17.87 -1.17
N LEU A 281 -1.17 18.18 0.07
CA LEU A 281 -0.88 19.46 0.72
C LEU A 281 0.63 19.72 0.81
N ILE A 282 1.40 18.75 1.32
CA ILE A 282 2.85 18.88 1.48
C ILE A 282 3.52 19.04 0.11
N ARG A 283 3.10 18.28 -0.90
CA ARG A 283 3.61 18.43 -2.27
C ARG A 283 3.37 19.84 -2.80
N SER A 284 2.18 20.41 -2.60
CA SER A 284 1.88 21.79 -3.01
C SER A 284 2.71 22.83 -2.27
N VAL A 285 3.05 22.59 -0.99
CA VAL A 285 3.94 23.46 -0.22
C VAL A 285 5.37 23.35 -0.75
N PHE A 286 5.91 22.15 -0.92
CA PHE A 286 7.27 21.93 -1.43
C PHE A 286 7.44 22.46 -2.86
N ALA A 287 6.44 22.30 -3.73
CA ALA A 287 6.47 22.84 -5.08
C ALA A 287 6.60 24.38 -5.12
N LYS A 288 6.09 25.09 -4.10
CA LYS A 288 6.23 26.56 -3.98
C LYS A 288 7.53 26.99 -3.33
N LEU A 289 8.08 26.17 -2.43
CA LEU A 289 9.32 26.50 -1.71
C LEU A 289 10.58 26.21 -2.55
N VAL A 290 10.48 25.29 -3.50
CA VAL A 290 11.59 24.85 -4.36
C VAL A 290 11.39 25.46 -5.75
N ASP A 291 11.66 26.76 -5.89
CA ASP A 291 11.48 27.50 -7.14
C ASP A 291 12.64 27.24 -8.13
N GLY A 292 12.27 27.02 -9.40
CA GLY A 292 13.12 27.29 -10.58
C GLY A 292 14.16 26.27 -11.04
N ASN A 293 14.97 25.67 -10.15
CA ASN A 293 16.13 24.84 -10.57
C ASN A 293 16.02 23.34 -10.28
N GLY A 294 14.88 22.88 -9.74
CA GLY A 294 14.50 21.46 -9.73
C GLY A 294 15.40 20.50 -8.93
N SER A 295 16.52 20.93 -8.36
CA SER A 295 17.36 20.11 -7.49
C SER A 295 17.30 20.63 -6.06
N LEU A 296 16.65 19.87 -5.17
CA LEU A 296 16.86 20.02 -3.74
C LEU A 296 18.35 19.81 -3.44
N TYR A 297 18.95 20.65 -2.60
CA TYR A 297 20.29 20.38 -2.09
C TYR A 297 20.31 18.97 -1.49
N PRO A 298 21.24 18.08 -1.87
CA PRO A 298 21.29 16.69 -1.37
C PRO A 298 21.25 16.59 0.16
N VAL A 299 21.74 17.63 0.84
CA VAL A 299 21.74 17.76 2.31
C VAL A 299 20.33 17.90 2.90
N LEU A 300 19.39 18.54 2.19
CA LEU A 300 18.03 18.78 2.67
C LEU A 300 17.04 17.68 2.27
N GLU A 301 17.39 16.80 1.33
CA GLU A 301 16.51 15.73 0.85
C GLU A 301 15.99 14.84 1.99
N VAL A 302 16.91 14.24 2.77
CA VAL A 302 16.53 13.33 3.86
C VAL A 302 15.73 14.05 4.96
N PRO A 303 16.15 15.23 5.48
CA PRO A 303 15.34 16.00 6.41
C PRO A 303 13.92 16.30 5.90
N LEU A 304 13.75 16.63 4.62
CA LEU A 304 12.43 16.91 4.04
C LEU A 304 11.56 15.67 3.91
N ILE A 305 12.12 14.52 3.52
CA ILE A 305 11.40 13.24 3.49
C ILE A 305 10.94 12.88 4.91
N VAL A 306 11.81 13.00 5.90
CA VAL A 306 11.48 12.72 7.32
C VAL A 306 10.41 13.70 7.81
N ALA A 307 10.55 14.99 7.52
CA ALA A 307 9.57 16.01 7.89
C ALA A 307 8.21 15.73 7.25
N ALA A 308 8.17 15.36 5.96
CA ALA A 308 6.95 14.99 5.26
C ALA A 308 6.31 13.74 5.90
N PHE A 309 7.09 12.70 6.17
CA PHE A 309 6.62 11.48 6.82
C PHE A 309 6.01 11.74 8.20
N VAL A 310 6.75 12.42 9.08
CA VAL A 310 6.29 12.76 10.43
C VAL A 310 5.06 13.65 10.39
N SER A 311 5.03 14.66 9.49
CA SER A 311 3.89 15.55 9.33
C SER A 311 2.64 14.81 8.87
N MET A 312 2.75 13.91 7.88
CA MET A 312 1.61 13.10 7.43
C MET A 312 1.04 12.24 8.54
N LEU A 313 1.90 11.59 9.35
CA LEU A 313 1.45 10.77 10.47
C LEU A 313 0.80 11.62 11.56
N ALA A 314 1.43 12.73 11.95
CA ALA A 314 0.90 13.63 12.97
C ALA A 314 -0.46 14.20 12.56
N LEU A 315 -0.60 14.68 11.33
CA LEU A 315 -1.85 15.22 10.80
C LEU A 315 -2.93 14.14 10.65
N SER A 316 -2.56 12.92 10.26
CA SER A 316 -3.49 11.78 10.20
C SER A 316 -4.02 11.43 11.60
N ILE A 317 -3.14 11.35 12.60
CA ILE A 317 -3.53 11.06 13.99
C ILE A 317 -4.37 12.21 14.56
N LEU A 318 -3.99 13.47 14.31
CA LEU A 318 -4.78 14.63 14.74
C LEU A 318 -6.19 14.59 14.15
N THR A 319 -6.31 14.30 12.85
CA THR A 319 -7.61 14.17 12.18
C THR A 319 -8.44 13.04 12.77
N TYR A 320 -7.81 11.90 13.08
CA TYR A 320 -8.48 10.81 13.80
C TYR A 320 -9.03 11.28 15.16
N LEU A 321 -8.23 11.99 15.94
CA LEU A 321 -8.63 12.49 17.27
C LEU A 321 -9.79 13.48 17.16
N VAL A 322 -9.71 14.44 16.22
CA VAL A 322 -10.79 15.42 15.98
C VAL A 322 -12.07 14.71 15.56
N LEU A 323 -12.02 13.81 14.57
CA LEU A 323 -13.21 13.07 14.12
C LEU A 323 -13.81 12.21 15.23
N LYS A 324 -12.98 11.57 16.05
CA LYS A 324 -13.44 10.79 17.19
C LYS A 324 -14.16 11.64 18.23
N LEU A 325 -13.66 12.85 18.48
CA LEU A 325 -14.31 13.81 19.40
C LEU A 325 -15.63 14.32 18.83
N CYS A 326 -15.68 14.67 17.55
CA CYS A 326 -16.88 15.22 16.90
C CYS A 326 -17.98 14.18 16.67
N LEU A 327 -17.63 12.96 16.24
CA LEU A 327 -18.59 11.95 15.78
C LEU A 327 -18.91 10.87 16.82
N ARG A 328 -18.19 10.84 17.95
CA ARG A 328 -18.36 9.89 19.07
C ARG A 328 -18.62 8.45 18.59
N GLU A 329 -19.81 7.89 18.82
CA GLU A 329 -20.16 6.50 18.49
C GLU A 329 -20.27 6.23 16.98
N ARG A 330 -20.62 7.25 16.18
CA ARG A 330 -20.75 7.12 14.71
C ARG A 330 -19.40 7.07 13.99
N SER A 331 -18.32 7.42 14.70
CA SER A 331 -16.96 7.43 14.14
C SER A 331 -16.51 6.07 13.63
N ARG A 332 -17.00 4.96 14.21
CA ARG A 332 -16.64 3.58 13.80
C ARG A 332 -16.97 3.25 12.34
N LEU A 333 -18.01 3.88 11.78
CA LEU A 333 -18.42 3.66 10.39
C LEU A 333 -17.53 4.39 9.38
N ILE A 334 -16.97 5.54 9.77
CA ILE A 334 -16.15 6.39 8.88
C ILE A 334 -14.66 6.05 9.03
N ILE A 335 -14.24 5.73 10.26
CA ILE A 335 -12.84 5.51 10.58
C ILE A 335 -12.35 4.13 10.09
N GLY A 336 -13.27 3.18 9.86
CA GLY A 336 -12.92 1.78 9.68
C GLY A 336 -12.51 1.18 11.04
N GLY A 337 -13.13 0.06 11.40
CA GLY A 337 -12.91 -0.60 12.69
C GLY A 337 -11.49 -1.15 12.87
#